data_AF-Q6AGA5-F1
#
_entry.id   AF-Q6AGA5-F1
#
_cell.length_a   1.000
_cell.length_b   1.000
_cell.length_c   1.000
_cell.angle_alpha   90.00
_cell.angle_beta   90.00
_cell.angle_gamma   90.00
#
_symmetry.space_group_name_H-M   'P 1'
#
loop_
_entity.id
_entity.type
_entity.pdbx_description
1 polymer ?
#
loop_
_entity_poly.entity_id
_entity_poly.type
_entity_poly.pdbx_seq_one_letter_code
_entity_poly.pdbx_strand_id
1 'polypeptide(L)'
;MTGYRPGADRYAAALRVAAPERVGAVTSAVGLSLTVAGLRGAVGDLVEIGEPGSVTHAQIVAVGPEMTCMPMTPAAGHSTGAGARFALRPPTVPTGRGLLGRVINGLGHPIDGKGPLDATSCLPLDNAVPNPLDRARIDTPLPLGVRALDTLIPVGRGQRLGLFAGSGVGKSSLLSMIARGTDADVFVLALIGERGREVREFLEDDLGADGLARSVVVVATSDEPALMRRRAAFAATRIAESFRDNGADAMLMMDSLTRVAMAQREIGLSAGEPPATRGYPSSTFSTLASLLERAGTAKTGSITGLYTVLVDGDDHNEPIADAARSILDGHVLLDRKLAINGHFPSIDVLGSISRLAGKICTPGQQAAATALRKVMAARRAAQDLLDVGAYKPGANPLVDAGVEHEDRIAAFLQQGMGEQTTAEAAWTDLGELVTGFGGFR
;
A
#
# COMPACT_ATOMS: atom_id res chain seq x y z
N MET A 1 -37.70 48.80 19.99
CA MET A 1 -36.98 48.20 18.84
C MET A 1 -35.61 47.77 19.32
N THR A 2 -35.38 46.47 19.48
CA THR A 2 -34.08 45.92 19.88
C THR A 2 -33.09 46.12 18.74
N GLY A 3 -32.10 46.98 18.92
CA GLY A 3 -31.05 47.32 17.94
C GLY A 3 -30.02 46.21 17.71
N TYR A 4 -30.43 44.94 17.75
CA TYR A 4 -29.55 43.83 17.46
C TYR A 4 -29.35 43.71 15.96
N ARG A 5 -28.14 44.03 15.49
CA ARG A 5 -27.66 43.66 14.15
C ARG A 5 -26.77 42.43 14.31
N PRO A 6 -27.14 41.25 13.79
CA PRO A 6 -26.19 40.14 13.74
C PRO A 6 -24.94 40.59 13.01
N GLY A 7 -23.75 40.32 13.56
CA GLY A 7 -22.49 40.65 12.92
C GLY A 7 -22.50 40.17 11.46
N ALA A 8 -21.98 40.98 10.54
CA ALA A 8 -22.10 40.76 9.09
C ALA A 8 -21.73 39.32 8.67
N ASP A 9 -20.72 38.73 9.32
CA ASP A 9 -20.27 37.36 9.08
C ASP A 9 -21.29 36.29 9.51
N ARG A 10 -21.97 36.50 10.65
CA ARG A 10 -23.03 35.58 11.14
C ARG A 10 -24.26 35.64 10.25
N TYR A 11 -24.63 36.83 9.77
CA TYR A 11 -25.75 36.98 8.84
C TYR A 11 -25.43 36.39 7.46
N ALA A 12 -24.22 36.61 6.94
CA ALA A 12 -23.76 36.00 5.69
C ALA A 12 -23.62 34.47 5.78
N ALA A 13 -23.23 33.93 6.95
CA ALA A 13 -23.25 32.49 7.20
C ALA A 13 -24.68 31.95 7.24
N ALA A 14 -25.60 32.63 7.95
CA ALA A 14 -27.01 32.23 8.00
C ALA A 14 -27.69 32.26 6.63
N LEU A 15 -27.42 33.27 5.80
CA LEU A 15 -27.94 33.35 4.43
C LEU A 15 -27.40 32.23 3.54
N ARG A 16 -26.14 31.81 3.72
CA ARG A 16 -25.59 30.65 3.00
C ARG A 16 -26.27 29.35 3.42
N VAL A 17 -26.59 29.18 4.70
CA VAL A 17 -27.31 28.00 5.22
C VAL A 17 -28.79 28.00 4.77
N ALA A 18 -29.41 29.18 4.66
CA ALA A 18 -30.81 29.32 4.26
C ALA A 18 -31.02 29.41 2.73
N ALA A 19 -29.96 29.36 1.92
CA ALA A 19 -30.08 29.39 0.47
C ALA A 19 -30.83 28.13 -0.02
N PRO A 20 -31.72 28.25 -1.03
CA PRO A 20 -32.40 27.10 -1.60
C PRO A 20 -31.38 26.10 -2.14
N GLU A 21 -31.50 24.85 -1.69
CA GLU A 21 -30.64 23.77 -2.16
C GLU A 21 -30.95 23.47 -3.63
N ARG A 22 -29.90 23.49 -4.47
CA ARG A 22 -30.03 23.07 -5.86
C ARG A 22 -30.03 21.55 -5.90
N VAL A 23 -31.12 20.97 -6.39
CA VAL A 23 -31.28 19.53 -6.57
C VAL A 23 -31.23 19.22 -8.06
N GLY A 24 -30.32 18.33 -8.46
CA GLY A 24 -30.27 17.75 -9.79
C GLY A 24 -31.16 16.52 -9.91
N ALA A 25 -31.15 15.89 -11.08
CA ALA A 25 -31.88 14.67 -11.34
C ALA A 25 -31.01 13.67 -12.12
N VAL A 26 -31.14 12.38 -11.77
CA VAL A 26 -30.57 11.28 -12.55
C VAL A 26 -31.32 11.19 -13.88
N THR A 27 -30.64 11.39 -15.00
CA THR A 27 -31.22 11.32 -16.35
C THR A 27 -31.01 9.97 -17.00
N SER A 28 -29.94 9.26 -16.64
CA SER A 28 -29.70 7.88 -17.08
C SER A 28 -28.83 7.10 -16.10
N ALA A 29 -28.94 5.77 -16.16
CA ALA A 29 -28.11 4.83 -15.43
C ALA A 29 -27.62 3.76 -16.41
N VAL A 30 -26.31 3.69 -16.64
CA VAL A 30 -25.69 2.76 -17.60
C VAL A 30 -24.48 2.10 -16.96
N GLY A 31 -24.54 0.77 -16.81
CA GLY A 31 -23.48 0.02 -16.13
C GLY A 31 -23.29 0.52 -14.70
N LEU A 32 -22.09 1.03 -14.40
CA LEU A 32 -21.69 1.55 -13.10
C LEU A 32 -21.82 3.08 -12.95
N SER A 33 -22.27 3.76 -14.02
CA SER A 33 -22.31 5.20 -14.10
C SER A 33 -23.75 5.73 -14.09
N LEU A 34 -23.96 6.82 -13.37
CA LEU A 34 -25.18 7.60 -13.31
C LEU A 34 -24.94 8.96 -13.94
N THR A 35 -25.81 9.37 -14.87
CA THR A 35 -25.75 10.71 -15.45
C THR A 35 -26.68 11.64 -14.68
N VAL A 36 -26.16 12.77 -14.24
CA VAL A 36 -26.88 13.75 -13.41
C VAL A 36 -26.93 15.10 -14.11
N ALA A 37 -28.14 15.62 -14.29
CA ALA A 37 -28.41 16.95 -14.82
C ALA A 37 -28.83 17.93 -13.71
N GLY A 38 -28.72 19.23 -13.97
CA GLY A 38 -29.21 20.29 -13.07
C GLY A 38 -28.26 20.69 -11.93
N LEU A 39 -27.12 20.02 -11.80
CA LEU A 39 -26.02 20.38 -10.89
C LEU A 39 -24.78 20.84 -11.68
N ARG A 40 -23.90 21.60 -11.02
CA ARG A 40 -22.60 22.01 -11.55
C ARG A 40 -21.56 21.79 -10.46
N GLY A 41 -20.67 20.82 -10.66
CA GLY A 41 -19.62 20.44 -9.72
C GLY A 41 -18.31 20.13 -10.44
N ALA A 42 -17.29 19.78 -9.66
CA ALA A 42 -15.99 19.34 -10.14
C ALA A 42 -15.85 17.83 -10.05
N VAL A 43 -14.94 17.26 -10.86
CA VAL A 43 -14.50 15.88 -10.69
C VAL A 43 -13.92 15.72 -9.28
N GLY A 44 -14.37 14.68 -8.56
CA GLY A 44 -14.00 14.43 -7.17
C GLY A 44 -15.06 14.87 -6.16
N ASP A 45 -16.00 15.74 -6.52
CA ASP A 45 -17.07 16.14 -5.62
C ASP A 45 -17.98 14.96 -5.27
N LEU A 46 -18.42 14.91 -4.01
CA LEU A 46 -19.37 13.92 -3.54
C LEU A 46 -20.80 14.37 -3.79
N VAL A 47 -21.62 13.45 -4.27
CA VAL A 47 -23.05 13.65 -4.49
C VAL A 47 -23.85 12.57 -3.78
N GLU A 48 -24.99 12.97 -3.25
CA GLU A 48 -25.99 12.12 -2.62
C GLU A 48 -27.15 11.94 -3.60
N ILE A 49 -27.44 10.69 -3.96
CA ILE A 49 -28.46 10.34 -4.96
C ILE A 49 -29.58 9.56 -4.27
N GLY A 50 -30.81 10.00 -4.49
CA GLY A 50 -32.03 9.40 -3.94
C GLY A 50 -32.79 10.34 -3.00
N GLU A 51 -33.65 9.74 -2.18
CA GLU A 51 -34.48 10.42 -1.20
C GLU A 51 -33.89 10.31 0.22
N PRO A 52 -34.19 11.26 1.12
CA PRO A 52 -33.79 11.17 2.52
C PRO A 52 -34.19 9.82 3.14
N GLY A 53 -33.20 9.08 3.69
CA GLY A 53 -33.38 7.74 4.25
C GLY A 53 -33.04 6.59 3.31
N SER A 54 -32.87 6.83 2.01
CA SER A 54 -32.38 5.86 1.01
C SER A 54 -31.39 6.53 0.06
N VAL A 55 -30.34 7.12 0.64
CA VAL A 55 -29.32 7.87 -0.10
C VAL A 55 -28.17 6.96 -0.50
N THR A 56 -27.77 7.03 -1.76
CA THR A 56 -26.53 6.46 -2.25
C THR A 56 -25.49 7.56 -2.40
N HIS A 57 -24.32 7.34 -1.79
CA HIS A 57 -23.18 8.23 -1.97
C HIS A 57 -22.49 7.89 -3.28
N ALA A 58 -22.25 8.90 -4.10
CA ALA A 58 -21.54 8.79 -5.37
C ALA A 58 -20.49 9.90 -5.48
N GLN A 59 -19.56 9.75 -6.41
CA GLN A 59 -18.57 10.77 -6.73
C GLN A 59 -18.67 11.16 -8.20
N ILE A 60 -18.50 12.45 -8.49
CA ILE A 60 -18.38 12.95 -9.86
C ILE A 60 -17.06 12.47 -10.45
N VAL A 61 -17.12 11.73 -11.55
CA VAL A 61 -15.95 11.18 -12.26
C VAL A 61 -15.69 11.86 -13.60
N ALA A 62 -16.71 12.48 -14.19
CA ALA A 62 -16.57 13.32 -15.37
C ALA A 62 -17.57 14.47 -15.34
N VAL A 63 -17.19 15.60 -15.94
CA VAL A 63 -18.03 16.79 -16.06
C VAL A 63 -18.16 17.15 -17.54
N GLY A 64 -19.40 17.29 -18.01
CA GLY A 64 -19.74 17.78 -19.33
C GLY A 64 -21.03 18.60 -19.29
N PRO A 65 -21.87 18.56 -20.35
CA PRO A 65 -23.23 19.13 -20.30
C PRO A 65 -24.07 18.54 -19.16
N GLU A 66 -23.87 17.25 -18.88
CA GLU A 66 -24.32 16.54 -17.69
C GLU A 66 -23.09 15.98 -16.96
N MET A 67 -23.24 15.63 -15.69
CA MET A 67 -22.16 15.07 -14.87
C MET A 67 -22.28 13.55 -14.84
N THR A 68 -21.16 12.85 -14.98
CA THR A 68 -21.10 11.40 -14.77
C THR A 68 -20.69 11.15 -13.32
N CYS A 69 -21.53 10.42 -12.60
CA CYS A 69 -21.33 10.07 -11.20
C CYS A 69 -21.22 8.56 -11.05
N MET A 70 -20.40 8.08 -10.13
CA MET A 70 -20.29 6.67 -9.81
C MET A 70 -20.65 6.42 -8.35
N PRO A 71 -21.53 5.45 -8.04
CA PRO A 71 -21.82 5.02 -6.68
C PRO A 71 -20.59 4.48 -5.95
N MET A 72 -20.48 4.78 -4.65
CA MET A 72 -19.47 4.23 -3.74
C MET A 72 -19.97 3.03 -2.94
N THR A 73 -21.28 2.79 -2.92
CA THR A 73 -21.90 1.58 -2.40
C THR A 73 -22.49 0.78 -3.55
N PRO A 74 -22.67 -0.55 -3.42
CA PRO A 74 -23.40 -1.33 -4.41
C PRO A 74 -24.73 -0.64 -4.72
N ALA A 75 -24.98 -0.37 -6.00
CA ALA A 75 -26.14 0.38 -6.44
C ALA A 75 -27.42 -0.43 -6.15
N ALA A 76 -28.20 -0.02 -5.15
CA ALA A 76 -29.63 -0.34 -5.11
C ALA A 76 -30.29 0.35 -6.32
N GLY A 77 -31.34 -0.25 -6.90
CA GLY A 77 -31.90 0.19 -8.18
C GLY A 77 -32.13 1.69 -8.27
N HIS A 78 -31.32 2.39 -9.07
CA HIS A 78 -31.49 3.81 -9.35
C HIS A 78 -32.46 3.98 -10.51
N SER A 79 -33.55 4.72 -10.28
CA SER A 79 -34.46 5.12 -11.34
C SER A 79 -34.10 6.49 -11.89
N THR A 80 -34.43 6.72 -13.16
CA THR A 80 -34.44 8.07 -13.71
C THR A 80 -35.37 8.97 -12.90
N GLY A 81 -35.02 10.25 -12.79
CA GLY A 81 -35.72 11.23 -11.98
C GLY A 81 -35.33 11.26 -10.50
N ALA A 82 -34.49 10.33 -10.01
CA ALA A 82 -33.99 10.38 -8.64
C ALA A 82 -33.23 11.69 -8.38
N GLY A 83 -33.54 12.35 -7.25
CA GLY A 83 -32.88 13.60 -6.87
C GLY A 83 -31.39 13.41 -6.59
N ALA A 84 -30.57 14.36 -7.02
CA ALA A 84 -29.13 14.39 -6.75
C ALA A 84 -28.78 15.70 -6.03
N ARG A 85 -27.99 15.62 -4.96
CA ARG A 85 -27.57 16.75 -4.12
C ARG A 85 -26.07 16.70 -3.89
N PHE A 86 -25.42 17.83 -3.68
CA PHE A 86 -24.03 17.81 -3.22
C PHE A 86 -23.99 17.36 -1.77
N ALA A 87 -23.04 16.49 -1.43
CA ALA A 87 -22.75 16.23 -0.04
C ALA A 87 -22.24 17.54 0.59
N LEU A 88 -22.78 17.90 1.76
CA LEU A 88 -22.48 19.19 2.41
C LEU A 88 -21.04 19.29 2.95
N ARG A 89 -20.25 18.22 2.89
CA ARG A 89 -18.89 18.17 3.41
C ARG A 89 -17.95 17.49 2.42
N PRO A 90 -16.69 17.95 2.33
CA PRO A 90 -15.68 17.26 1.57
C PRO A 90 -15.50 15.83 2.12
N PRO A 91 -14.99 14.90 1.29
CA PRO A 91 -14.65 13.56 1.75
C PRO A 91 -13.65 13.64 2.91
N THR A 92 -14.02 13.09 4.07
CA THR A 92 -13.14 13.01 5.25
C THR A 92 -12.83 11.56 5.62
N VAL A 93 -11.81 11.38 6.45
CA VAL A 93 -11.44 10.11 7.07
C VAL A 93 -11.21 10.34 8.58
N PRO A 94 -11.69 9.44 9.46
CA PRO A 94 -11.36 9.50 10.87
C PRO A 94 -9.87 9.24 11.08
N THR A 95 -9.26 9.94 12.03
CA THR A 95 -7.86 9.76 12.39
C THR A 95 -7.65 9.82 13.90
N GLY A 96 -6.45 9.42 14.33
CA GLY A 96 -6.05 9.40 15.74
C GLY A 96 -5.86 7.99 16.29
N ARG A 97 -5.35 7.92 17.53
CA ARG A 97 -4.96 6.65 18.17
C ARG A 97 -6.15 5.74 18.49
N GLY A 98 -7.36 6.26 18.59
CA GLY A 98 -8.57 5.44 18.81
C GLY A 98 -8.96 4.55 17.62
N LEU A 99 -8.24 4.62 16.50
CA LEU A 99 -8.35 3.68 15.38
C LEU A 99 -7.49 2.43 15.54
N LEU A 100 -6.52 2.41 16.47
CA LEU A 100 -5.68 1.23 16.70
C LEU A 100 -6.53 0.03 17.15
N GLY A 101 -6.30 -1.13 16.57
CA GLY A 101 -7.09 -2.33 16.83
C GLY A 101 -8.44 -2.38 16.11
N ARG A 102 -8.72 -1.42 15.21
CA ARG A 102 -9.99 -1.29 14.49
C ARG A 102 -9.84 -1.65 13.00
N VAL A 103 -10.93 -2.18 12.46
CA VAL A 103 -11.09 -2.42 11.02
C VAL A 103 -12.18 -1.50 10.47
N ILE A 104 -11.84 -0.71 9.47
CA ILE A 104 -12.73 0.28 8.85
C ILE A 104 -12.80 0.09 7.34
N ASN A 105 -13.86 0.58 6.71
CA ASN A 105 -13.96 0.64 5.25
C ASN A 105 -13.36 1.94 4.67
N GLY A 106 -13.38 2.09 3.34
CA GLY A 106 -12.87 3.29 2.66
C GLY A 106 -13.61 4.59 3.00
N LEU A 107 -14.85 4.53 3.53
CA LEU A 107 -15.59 5.70 4.04
C LEU A 107 -15.20 6.07 5.48
N GLY A 108 -14.42 5.22 6.16
CA GLY A 108 -14.05 5.40 7.57
C GLY A 108 -15.08 4.82 8.54
N HIS A 109 -16.04 4.03 8.07
CA HIS A 109 -17.01 3.37 8.96
C HIS A 109 -16.40 2.08 9.52
N PRO A 110 -16.57 1.79 10.83
CA PRO A 110 -16.12 0.54 11.42
C PRO A 110 -16.90 -0.65 10.86
N ILE A 111 -16.19 -1.72 10.51
CA ILE A 111 -16.75 -2.98 9.99
C ILE A 111 -16.40 -4.19 10.86
N ASP A 112 -15.80 -3.95 12.03
CA ASP A 112 -15.34 -4.98 12.98
C ASP A 112 -16.39 -5.38 14.03
N GLY A 113 -17.59 -4.78 14.01
CA GLY A 113 -18.63 -5.03 15.00
C GLY A 113 -18.34 -4.52 16.41
N LYS A 114 -17.26 -3.75 16.62
CA LYS A 114 -16.85 -3.23 17.95
C LYS A 114 -17.52 -1.90 18.32
N GLY A 115 -18.57 -1.50 17.60
CA GLY A 115 -19.27 -0.24 17.82
C GLY A 115 -18.54 0.99 17.23
N PRO A 116 -18.90 2.22 17.66
CA PRO A 116 -18.35 3.45 17.08
C PRO A 116 -16.85 3.61 17.32
N LEU A 117 -16.19 4.44 16.50
CA LEU A 117 -14.78 4.79 16.64
C LEU A 117 -14.61 5.90 17.67
N ASP A 118 -13.60 5.81 18.51
CA ASP A 118 -13.14 6.92 19.36
C ASP A 118 -12.13 7.78 18.59
N ALA A 119 -12.57 8.34 17.46
CA ALA A 119 -11.72 9.11 16.56
C ALA A 119 -11.41 10.50 17.15
N THR A 120 -10.15 10.89 17.15
CA THR A 120 -9.70 12.18 17.71
C THR A 120 -10.05 13.34 16.80
N SER A 121 -10.01 13.13 15.47
CA SER A 121 -10.45 14.11 14.49
C SER A 121 -10.87 13.44 13.18
N CYS A 122 -11.54 14.21 12.31
CA CYS A 122 -11.80 13.83 10.92
C CYS A 122 -11.08 14.81 10.01
N LEU A 123 -10.18 14.30 9.17
CA LEU A 123 -9.40 15.13 8.24
C LEU A 123 -9.89 14.95 6.81
N PRO A 124 -9.75 15.95 5.93
CA PRO A 124 -9.96 15.77 4.50
C PRO A 124 -9.12 14.60 3.97
N LEU A 125 -9.73 13.79 3.09
CA LEU A 125 -9.08 12.65 2.45
C LEU A 125 -7.91 13.08 1.57
N ASP A 126 -8.15 14.14 0.80
CA ASP A 126 -7.14 14.77 -0.04
C ASP A 126 -6.16 15.55 0.84
N ASN A 127 -4.89 15.40 0.51
CA ASN A 127 -3.81 16.11 1.16
C ASN A 127 -2.72 16.42 0.14
N ALA A 128 -2.07 17.56 0.28
CA ALA A 128 -0.95 17.90 -0.58
C ALA A 128 0.25 17.02 -0.25
N VAL A 129 0.97 16.60 -1.29
CA VAL A 129 2.26 15.90 -1.12
C VAL A 129 3.23 16.84 -0.38
N PRO A 130 3.96 16.35 0.64
CA PRO A 130 4.97 17.16 1.32
C PRO A 130 6.00 17.69 0.32
N ASN A 131 6.37 18.96 0.44
CA ASN A 131 7.39 19.58 -0.39
C ASN A 131 8.68 18.72 -0.33
N PRO A 132 9.22 18.27 -1.48
CA PRO A 132 10.41 17.42 -1.50
C PRO A 132 11.61 18.00 -0.74
N LEU A 133 11.76 19.33 -0.70
CA LEU A 133 12.86 20.01 -0.01
C LEU A 133 12.67 20.09 1.51
N ASP A 134 11.45 19.89 2.00
CA ASP A 134 11.13 19.84 3.43
C ASP A 134 11.29 18.41 4.01
N ARG A 135 11.56 17.41 3.17
CA ARG A 135 11.70 16.01 3.60
C ARG A 135 13.06 15.80 4.27
N ALA A 136 13.04 15.21 5.46
CA ALA A 136 14.27 14.72 6.08
C ALA A 136 14.92 13.64 5.22
N ARG A 137 16.25 13.51 5.29
CA ARG A 137 16.97 12.42 4.62
C ARG A 137 16.63 11.10 5.28
N ILE A 138 16.67 10.02 4.50
CA ILE A 138 16.53 8.66 5.00
C ILE A 138 17.95 8.15 5.30
N ASP A 139 18.33 8.18 6.57
CA ASP A 139 19.64 7.75 7.07
C ASP A 139 19.53 6.73 8.23
N THR A 140 18.33 6.51 8.74
CA THR A 140 18.06 5.63 9.88
C THR A 140 17.40 4.34 9.38
N PRO A 141 17.96 3.15 9.69
CA PRO A 141 17.33 1.88 9.35
C PRO A 141 16.02 1.65 10.11
N LEU A 142 15.10 0.93 9.48
CA LEU A 142 13.88 0.40 10.09
C LEU A 142 13.94 -1.13 10.06
N PRO A 143 14.26 -1.78 11.19
CA PRO A 143 14.15 -3.23 11.31
C PRO A 143 12.72 -3.70 11.01
N LEU A 144 12.62 -4.77 10.23
CA LEU A 144 11.38 -5.44 9.85
C LEU A 144 11.20 -6.78 10.57
N GLY A 145 12.26 -7.30 11.20
CA GLY A 145 12.24 -8.56 11.94
C GLY A 145 12.39 -9.79 11.04
N VAL A 146 12.83 -9.61 9.80
CA VAL A 146 13.03 -10.67 8.79
C VAL A 146 14.47 -10.63 8.32
N ARG A 147 15.28 -11.64 8.64
CA ARG A 147 16.74 -11.66 8.39
C ARG A 147 17.13 -11.24 6.98
N ALA A 148 16.49 -11.84 5.98
CA ALA A 148 16.77 -11.53 4.59
C ALA A 148 16.47 -10.06 4.24
N LEU A 149 15.41 -9.48 4.79
CA LEU A 149 15.07 -8.06 4.58
C LEU A 149 16.01 -7.15 5.37
N ASP A 150 16.28 -7.44 6.63
CA ASP A 150 17.09 -6.56 7.49
C ASP A 150 18.57 -6.50 7.07
N THR A 151 19.05 -7.52 6.34
CA THR A 151 20.45 -7.63 5.92
C THR A 151 20.68 -7.46 4.42
N LEU A 152 19.89 -8.11 3.57
CA LEU A 152 20.13 -8.12 2.12
C LEU A 152 19.28 -7.11 1.37
N ILE A 153 18.13 -6.70 1.92
CA ILE A 153 17.28 -5.62 1.38
C ILE A 153 16.91 -4.61 2.49
N PRO A 154 17.92 -4.02 3.18
CA PRO A 154 17.67 -3.20 4.37
C PRO A 154 16.79 -2.01 4.02
N VAL A 155 15.84 -1.70 4.89
CA VAL A 155 14.84 -0.64 4.70
C VAL A 155 15.12 0.52 5.65
N GLY A 156 15.01 1.75 5.15
CA GLY A 156 15.13 2.97 5.94
C GLY A 156 13.77 3.56 6.35
N ARG A 157 13.75 4.33 7.44
CA ARG A 157 12.54 5.05 7.88
C ARG A 157 12.10 6.08 6.85
N GLY A 158 10.86 5.98 6.37
CA GLY A 158 10.35 6.81 5.28
C GLY A 158 10.68 6.30 3.88
N GLN A 159 11.28 5.10 3.74
CA GLN A 159 11.50 4.50 2.42
C GLN A 159 10.19 3.92 1.85
N ARG A 160 10.03 3.95 0.53
CA ARG A 160 8.92 3.29 -0.17
C ARG A 160 9.44 2.09 -0.94
N LEU A 161 8.95 0.90 -0.61
CA LEU A 161 9.38 -0.37 -1.16
C LEU A 161 8.21 -1.08 -1.85
N GLY A 162 8.47 -1.74 -2.98
CA GLY A 162 7.48 -2.61 -3.59
C GLY A 162 7.67 -4.07 -3.18
N LEU A 163 6.59 -4.82 -2.99
CA LEU A 163 6.61 -6.26 -2.78
C LEU A 163 5.96 -6.96 -3.99
N PHE A 164 6.80 -7.50 -4.87
CA PHE A 164 6.39 -8.10 -6.13
C PHE A 164 6.19 -9.59 -5.89
N ALA A 165 4.94 -10.03 -5.97
CA ALA A 165 4.59 -11.40 -5.62
C ALA A 165 3.49 -11.95 -6.55
N GLY A 166 3.63 -13.22 -6.92
CA GLY A 166 2.53 -13.98 -7.51
C GLY A 166 1.57 -14.52 -6.45
N SER A 167 0.47 -15.13 -6.90
CA SER A 167 -0.41 -15.86 -5.97
C SER A 167 0.29 -17.08 -5.37
N GLY A 168 0.04 -17.34 -4.07
CA GLY A 168 0.48 -18.55 -3.37
C GLY A 168 1.97 -18.61 -2.99
N VAL A 169 2.73 -17.52 -3.13
CA VAL A 169 4.18 -17.49 -2.80
C VAL A 169 4.47 -17.02 -1.36
N GLY A 170 3.46 -16.89 -0.50
CA GLY A 170 3.65 -16.46 0.90
C GLY A 170 3.69 -14.94 1.12
N LYS A 171 3.06 -14.15 0.22
CA LYS A 171 2.88 -12.69 0.37
C LYS A 171 2.28 -12.33 1.73
N SER A 172 1.10 -12.88 2.05
CA SER A 172 0.35 -12.58 3.28
C SER A 172 1.15 -12.92 4.54
N SER A 173 1.79 -14.09 4.55
CA SER A 173 2.68 -14.52 5.64
C SER A 173 3.84 -13.56 5.85
N LEU A 174 4.48 -13.07 4.78
CA LEU A 174 5.57 -12.09 4.90
C LEU A 174 5.08 -10.73 5.43
N LEU A 175 3.93 -10.22 4.95
CA LEU A 175 3.34 -8.98 5.46
C LEU A 175 3.07 -9.09 6.97
N SER A 176 2.56 -10.24 7.41
CA SER A 176 2.31 -10.56 8.81
C SER A 176 3.58 -10.65 9.65
N MET A 177 4.64 -11.30 9.15
CA MET A 177 5.95 -11.33 9.81
C MET A 177 6.48 -9.91 10.04
N ILE A 178 6.38 -9.04 9.03
CA ILE A 178 6.82 -7.63 9.15
C ILE A 178 5.91 -6.87 10.12
N ALA A 179 4.59 -7.05 10.06
CA ALA A 179 3.65 -6.37 10.97
C ALA A 179 3.93 -6.65 12.45
N ARG A 180 4.35 -7.89 12.77
CA ARG A 180 4.76 -8.27 14.12
C ARG A 180 6.18 -7.85 14.48
N GLY A 181 7.11 -7.94 13.52
CA GLY A 181 8.56 -7.79 13.75
C GLY A 181 9.08 -6.37 13.60
N THR A 182 8.31 -5.44 13.02
CA THR A 182 8.79 -4.07 12.79
C THR A 182 8.80 -3.21 14.05
N ASP A 183 9.80 -2.33 14.15
CA ASP A 183 9.95 -1.33 15.20
C ASP A 183 9.14 -0.03 14.95
N ALA A 184 8.24 -0.01 13.97
CA ALA A 184 7.38 1.14 13.71
C ALA A 184 6.37 1.39 14.85
N ASP A 185 6.11 2.67 15.16
CA ASP A 185 5.19 3.09 16.24
C ASP A 185 3.74 2.70 15.95
N VAL A 186 3.35 2.79 14.67
CA VAL A 186 1.98 2.56 14.20
C VAL A 186 2.00 1.81 12.88
N PHE A 187 1.09 0.85 12.76
CA PHE A 187 0.90 0.10 11.54
C PHE A 187 -0.42 0.48 10.88
N VAL A 188 -0.40 0.78 9.59
CA VAL A 188 -1.61 1.03 8.80
C VAL A 188 -1.61 0.05 7.63
N LEU A 189 -2.65 -0.76 7.56
CA LEU A 189 -2.81 -1.78 6.54
C LEU A 189 -4.00 -1.45 5.65
N ALA A 190 -3.78 -1.43 4.34
CA ALA A 190 -4.83 -1.31 3.35
C ALA A 190 -5.00 -2.64 2.61
N LEU A 191 -6.15 -3.28 2.77
CA LEU A 191 -6.53 -4.51 2.06
C LEU A 191 -7.55 -4.17 0.98
N ILE A 192 -7.10 -4.09 -0.26
CA ILE A 192 -7.80 -3.53 -1.41
C ILE A 192 -8.02 -4.61 -2.47
N GLY A 193 -9.28 -4.91 -2.77
CA GLY A 193 -9.67 -5.84 -3.82
C GLY A 193 -9.35 -7.31 -3.54
N GLU A 194 -9.04 -7.65 -2.29
CA GLU A 194 -8.92 -9.03 -1.83
C GLU A 194 -10.31 -9.62 -1.57
N ARG A 195 -10.41 -10.96 -1.55
CA ARG A 195 -11.70 -11.61 -1.23
C ARG A 195 -12.00 -11.47 0.26
N GLY A 196 -13.28 -11.35 0.63
CA GLY A 196 -13.67 -11.21 2.04
C GLY A 196 -13.17 -12.33 2.96
N ARG A 197 -13.11 -13.57 2.46
CA ARG A 197 -12.52 -14.70 3.23
C ARG A 197 -11.01 -14.52 3.46
N GLU A 198 -10.28 -14.04 2.45
CA GLU A 198 -8.83 -13.87 2.50
C GLU A 198 -8.48 -12.71 3.45
N VAL A 199 -9.31 -11.66 3.48
CA VAL A 199 -9.21 -10.58 4.48
C VAL A 199 -9.40 -11.13 5.90
N ARG A 200 -10.41 -11.97 6.11
CA ARG A 200 -10.69 -12.54 7.43
C ARG A 200 -9.57 -13.46 7.91
N GLU A 201 -9.14 -14.39 7.08
CA GLU A 201 -8.01 -15.29 7.34
C GLU A 201 -6.75 -14.48 7.67
N PHE A 202 -6.46 -13.43 6.90
CA PHE A 202 -5.34 -12.55 7.19
C PHE A 202 -5.44 -11.88 8.57
N LEU A 203 -6.62 -11.41 8.97
CA LEU A 203 -6.79 -10.71 10.25
C LEU A 203 -6.75 -11.65 11.46
N GLU A 204 -7.38 -12.82 11.34
CA GLU A 204 -7.53 -13.78 12.44
C GLU A 204 -6.29 -14.67 12.59
N ASP A 205 -5.78 -15.21 11.48
CA ASP A 205 -4.73 -16.24 11.49
C ASP A 205 -3.34 -15.66 11.27
N ASP A 206 -3.18 -14.79 10.28
CA ASP A 206 -1.88 -14.25 9.94
C ASP A 206 -1.49 -13.09 10.87
N LEU A 207 -2.27 -12.02 10.98
CA LEU A 207 -1.95 -10.83 11.77
C LEU A 207 -2.14 -11.09 13.27
N GLY A 208 -3.22 -11.78 13.63
CA GLY A 208 -3.58 -12.12 14.99
C GLY A 208 -3.94 -10.91 15.86
N ALA A 209 -4.32 -11.17 17.11
CA ALA A 209 -4.76 -10.14 18.05
C ALA A 209 -3.66 -9.11 18.36
N ASP A 210 -2.42 -9.55 18.56
CA ASP A 210 -1.30 -8.69 18.91
C ASP A 210 -0.89 -7.76 17.75
N GLY A 211 -0.85 -8.31 16.53
CA GLY A 211 -0.60 -7.52 15.33
C GLY A 211 -1.72 -6.52 15.07
N LEU A 212 -2.99 -6.94 15.25
CA LEU A 212 -4.14 -6.07 15.07
C LEU A 212 -4.15 -4.92 16.09
N ALA A 213 -3.80 -5.17 17.36
CA ALA A 213 -3.86 -4.17 18.43
C ALA A 213 -3.02 -2.90 18.14
N ARG A 214 -1.92 -3.04 17.40
CA ARG A 214 -1.05 -1.94 16.97
C ARG A 214 -1.34 -1.43 15.54
N SER A 215 -2.39 -1.94 14.92
CA SER A 215 -2.73 -1.70 13.52
C SER A 215 -4.05 -0.94 13.35
N VAL A 216 -4.11 -0.11 12.31
CA VAL A 216 -5.36 0.37 11.71
C VAL A 216 -5.54 -0.36 10.39
N VAL A 217 -6.62 -1.12 10.24
CA VAL A 217 -6.88 -1.86 9.00
C VAL A 217 -7.99 -1.17 8.21
N VAL A 218 -7.70 -0.79 6.98
CA VAL A 218 -8.66 -0.24 6.01
C VAL A 218 -8.93 -1.29 4.95
N VAL A 219 -10.19 -1.70 4.81
CA VAL A 219 -10.60 -2.76 3.90
C VAL A 219 -11.53 -2.21 2.82
N ALA A 220 -11.32 -2.65 1.59
CA ALA A 220 -12.32 -2.60 0.53
C ALA A 220 -12.20 -3.87 -0.31
N THR A 221 -13.19 -4.76 -0.23
CA THR A 221 -13.12 -6.09 -0.85
C THR A 221 -13.34 -6.06 -2.37
N SER A 222 -13.07 -7.17 -3.05
CA SER A 222 -13.17 -7.28 -4.52
C SER A 222 -14.56 -7.04 -5.10
N ASP A 223 -15.61 -7.28 -4.30
CA ASP A 223 -17.02 -7.09 -4.66
C ASP A 223 -17.51 -5.65 -4.46
N GLU A 224 -16.69 -4.79 -3.86
CA GLU A 224 -17.03 -3.39 -3.68
C GLU A 224 -16.74 -2.54 -4.94
N PRO A 225 -17.48 -1.43 -5.13
CA PRO A 225 -17.28 -0.53 -6.27
C PRO A 225 -15.84 -0.03 -6.40
N ALA A 226 -15.38 0.21 -7.63
CA ALA A 226 -14.03 0.71 -7.91
C ALA A 226 -13.68 1.99 -7.13
N LEU A 227 -14.64 2.90 -6.97
CA LEU A 227 -14.44 4.10 -6.16
C LEU A 227 -14.13 3.79 -4.70
N MET A 228 -14.79 2.79 -4.10
CA MET A 228 -14.53 2.40 -2.71
C MET A 228 -13.13 1.81 -2.57
N ARG A 229 -12.74 0.92 -3.48
CA ARG A 229 -11.38 0.34 -3.53
C ARG A 229 -10.31 1.41 -3.67
N ARG A 230 -10.47 2.37 -4.60
CA ARG A 230 -9.56 3.52 -4.74
C ARG A 230 -9.53 4.35 -3.45
N ARG A 231 -10.71 4.68 -2.91
CA ARG A 231 -10.84 5.52 -1.73
C ARG A 231 -10.16 4.91 -0.51
N ALA A 232 -10.31 3.60 -0.28
CA ALA A 232 -9.69 2.90 0.84
C ALA A 232 -8.16 3.03 0.83
N ALA A 233 -7.51 2.98 -0.35
CA ALA A 233 -6.07 3.22 -0.45
C ALA A 233 -5.68 4.64 -0.01
N PHE A 234 -6.40 5.66 -0.49
CA PHE A 234 -6.17 7.06 -0.10
C PHE A 234 -6.50 7.31 1.38
N ALA A 235 -7.50 6.63 1.93
CA ALA A 235 -7.90 6.74 3.33
C ALA A 235 -6.80 6.18 4.25
N ALA A 236 -6.27 4.99 3.93
CA ALA A 236 -5.14 4.42 4.65
C ALA A 236 -3.91 5.33 4.61
N THR A 237 -3.57 5.87 3.43
CA THR A 237 -2.48 6.85 3.32
C THR A 237 -2.74 8.08 4.18
N ARG A 238 -3.96 8.63 4.17
CA ARG A 238 -4.29 9.81 4.98
C ARG A 238 -4.24 9.55 6.49
N ILE A 239 -4.62 8.34 6.93
CA ILE A 239 -4.47 7.91 8.32
C ILE A 239 -2.98 7.84 8.70
N ALA A 240 -2.14 7.24 7.86
CA ALA A 240 -0.69 7.19 8.08
C ALA A 240 -0.05 8.58 8.13
N GLU A 241 -0.47 9.50 7.25
CA GLU A 241 -0.08 10.91 7.32
C GLU A 241 -0.45 11.56 8.64
N SER A 242 -1.66 11.31 9.15
CA SER A 242 -2.05 11.86 10.44
C SER A 242 -1.16 11.37 11.59
N PHE A 243 -0.61 10.15 11.53
CA PHE A 243 0.35 9.67 12.53
C PHE A 243 1.71 10.32 12.36
N ARG A 244 2.23 10.38 11.12
CA ARG A 244 3.48 11.07 10.77
C ARG A 244 3.47 12.53 11.20
N ASP A 245 2.39 13.24 10.88
CA ASP A 245 2.24 14.67 11.15
C ASP A 245 2.16 14.94 12.68
N ASN A 246 1.84 13.91 13.48
CA ASN A 246 1.92 13.92 14.94
C ASN A 246 3.27 13.41 15.49
N GLY A 247 4.27 13.19 14.63
CA GLY A 247 5.63 12.83 14.98
C GLY A 247 5.93 11.33 15.05
N ALA A 248 4.98 10.46 14.71
CA ALA A 248 5.19 9.01 14.75
C ALA A 248 5.91 8.47 13.49
N ASP A 249 6.64 7.38 13.65
CA ASP A 249 7.17 6.58 12.54
C ASP A 249 6.15 5.49 12.19
N ALA A 250 5.40 5.70 11.10
CA ALA A 250 4.34 4.80 10.65
C ALA A 250 4.83 3.83 9.56
N MET A 251 4.38 2.58 9.61
CA MET A 251 4.50 1.62 8.52
C MET A 251 3.16 1.51 7.79
N LEU A 252 3.13 1.86 6.49
CA LEU A 252 1.96 1.72 5.63
C LEU A 252 2.16 0.51 4.72
N MET A 253 1.35 -0.52 4.90
CA MET A 253 1.28 -1.65 3.97
C MET A 253 0.04 -1.55 3.10
N MET A 254 0.20 -1.68 1.80
CA MET A 254 -0.89 -1.59 0.84
C MET A 254 -0.94 -2.82 -0.05
N ASP A 255 -1.99 -3.60 0.12
CA ASP A 255 -2.21 -4.85 -0.56
C ASP A 255 -3.53 -4.80 -1.36
N SER A 256 -3.54 -4.47 -2.65
CA SER A 256 -2.38 -4.21 -3.50
C SER A 256 -2.49 -2.96 -4.37
N LEU A 257 -1.32 -2.44 -4.77
CA LEU A 257 -1.21 -1.35 -5.73
C LEU A 257 -1.82 -1.74 -7.09
N THR A 258 -1.70 -3.00 -7.49
CA THR A 258 -2.35 -3.54 -8.69
C THR A 258 -3.87 -3.40 -8.61
N ARG A 259 -4.48 -3.71 -7.46
CA ARG A 259 -5.94 -3.56 -7.27
C ARG A 259 -6.40 -2.11 -7.28
N VAL A 260 -5.58 -1.18 -6.78
CA VAL A 260 -5.81 0.27 -6.91
C VAL A 260 -5.74 0.71 -8.37
N ALA A 261 -4.75 0.25 -9.12
CA ALA A 261 -4.61 0.55 -10.55
C ALA A 261 -5.78 0.01 -11.36
N MET A 262 -6.22 -1.22 -11.10
CA MET A 262 -7.41 -1.82 -11.73
C MET A 262 -8.68 -1.02 -11.41
N ALA A 263 -8.83 -0.56 -10.17
CA ALA A 263 -9.95 0.31 -9.79
C ALA A 263 -9.92 1.64 -10.56
N GLN A 264 -8.75 2.29 -10.65
CA GLN A 264 -8.62 3.54 -11.41
C GLN A 264 -8.83 3.34 -12.91
N ARG A 265 -8.43 2.19 -13.47
CA ARG A 265 -8.73 1.82 -14.85
C ARG A 265 -10.23 1.74 -15.11
N GLU A 266 -10.97 1.06 -14.25
CA GLU A 266 -12.43 0.94 -14.33
C GLU A 266 -13.10 2.32 -14.27
N ILE A 267 -12.68 3.17 -13.33
CA ILE A 267 -13.16 4.55 -13.19
C ILE A 267 -12.89 5.36 -14.46
N GLY A 268 -11.65 5.37 -14.95
CA GLY A 268 -11.25 6.15 -16.11
C GLY A 268 -11.98 5.73 -17.39
N LEU A 269 -12.11 4.42 -17.64
CA LEU A 269 -12.81 3.91 -18.82
C LEU A 269 -14.30 4.30 -18.79
N SER A 270 -14.95 4.19 -17.64
CA SER A 270 -16.35 4.59 -17.47
C SER A 270 -16.56 6.11 -17.43
N ALA A 271 -15.51 6.89 -17.17
CA ALA A 271 -15.47 8.34 -17.38
C ALA A 271 -15.20 8.74 -18.85
N GLY A 272 -14.95 7.77 -19.74
CA GLY A 272 -14.69 7.98 -21.16
C GLY A 272 -13.23 8.25 -21.53
N GLU A 273 -12.28 8.02 -20.62
CA GLU A 273 -10.86 8.11 -20.94
C GLU A 273 -10.43 6.98 -21.88
N PRO A 274 -9.70 7.26 -22.97
CA PRO A 274 -9.19 6.21 -23.84
C PRO A 274 -8.09 5.40 -23.13
N PRO A 275 -8.03 4.08 -23.34
CA PRO A 275 -6.90 3.28 -22.86
C PRO A 275 -5.63 3.65 -23.62
N ALA A 276 -4.56 4.01 -22.90
CA ALA A 276 -3.28 4.38 -23.49
C ALA A 276 -2.27 3.23 -23.40
N THR A 277 -1.71 3.01 -22.22
CA THR A 277 -0.65 2.01 -22.01
C THR A 277 -1.27 0.67 -21.67
N ARG A 278 -1.27 -0.26 -22.64
CA ARG A 278 -1.68 -1.67 -22.46
C ARG A 278 -3.03 -1.82 -21.76
N GLY A 279 -4.01 -0.99 -22.15
CA GLY A 279 -5.37 -1.04 -21.62
C GLY A 279 -5.63 -0.17 -20.39
N TYR A 280 -4.62 0.50 -19.83
CA TYR A 280 -4.77 1.47 -18.73
C TYR A 280 -4.90 2.91 -19.25
N PRO A 281 -5.90 3.69 -18.77
CA PRO A 281 -5.95 5.13 -18.97
C PRO A 281 -4.77 5.86 -18.33
N SER A 282 -4.39 7.02 -18.87
CA SER A 282 -3.29 7.85 -18.37
C SER A 282 -3.51 8.32 -16.93
N SER A 283 -4.77 8.49 -16.49
CA SER A 283 -5.10 8.82 -15.10
C SER A 283 -4.64 7.76 -14.10
N THR A 284 -4.48 6.51 -14.53
CA THR A 284 -3.99 5.41 -13.67
C THR A 284 -2.60 5.74 -13.12
N PHE A 285 -1.65 6.05 -14.00
CA PHE A 285 -0.25 6.24 -13.61
C PHE A 285 -0.04 7.52 -12.81
N SER A 286 -0.77 8.59 -13.14
CA SER A 286 -0.75 9.83 -12.34
C SER A 286 -1.35 9.64 -10.96
N THR A 287 -2.43 8.85 -10.85
CA THR A 287 -3.03 8.49 -9.54
C THR A 287 -2.07 7.67 -8.69
N LEU A 288 -1.39 6.68 -9.27
CA LEU A 288 -0.39 5.88 -8.56
C LEU A 288 0.78 6.75 -8.07
N ALA A 289 1.31 7.63 -8.94
CA ALA A 289 2.38 8.55 -8.55
C ALA A 289 1.93 9.47 -7.40
N SER A 290 0.74 10.06 -7.50
CA SER A 290 0.20 10.91 -6.43
C SER A 290 0.02 10.17 -5.11
N LEU A 291 -0.44 8.91 -5.15
CA LEU A 291 -0.62 8.08 -3.96
C LEU A 291 0.72 7.71 -3.31
N LEU A 292 1.68 7.23 -4.10
CA LEU A 292 2.99 6.78 -3.61
C LEU A 292 3.84 7.93 -3.08
N GLU A 293 3.75 9.11 -3.69
CA GLU A 293 4.50 10.29 -3.25
C GLU A 293 4.02 10.86 -1.91
N ARG A 294 2.83 10.50 -1.42
CA ARG A 294 2.35 10.93 -0.10
C ARG A 294 3.07 10.25 1.06
N ALA A 295 3.62 9.06 0.84
CA ALA A 295 4.50 8.38 1.79
C ALA A 295 5.93 8.95 1.73
N GLY A 296 6.65 8.77 2.83
CA GLY A 296 8.00 9.31 3.00
C GLY A 296 8.23 10.00 4.34
N THR A 297 9.44 10.51 4.52
CA THR A 297 9.80 11.43 5.60
C THR A 297 9.10 12.77 5.43
N ALA A 298 8.90 13.47 6.55
CA ALA A 298 8.49 14.87 6.58
C ALA A 298 9.40 15.65 7.54
N LYS A 299 8.96 16.84 8.00
CA LYS A 299 9.65 17.60 9.05
C LYS A 299 9.69 16.86 10.37
N THR A 300 8.66 16.07 10.65
CA THR A 300 8.49 15.22 11.84
C THR A 300 7.86 13.90 11.43
N GLY A 301 8.28 12.81 12.09
CA GLY A 301 7.82 11.46 11.79
C GLY A 301 8.18 10.97 10.38
N SER A 302 7.75 9.76 10.07
CA SER A 302 7.92 9.17 8.74
C SER A 302 6.78 8.22 8.37
N ILE A 303 6.59 7.99 7.08
CA ILE A 303 5.77 6.87 6.57
C ILE A 303 6.69 6.00 5.73
N THR A 304 7.06 4.83 6.26
CA THR A 304 7.68 3.78 5.46
C THR A 304 6.58 3.02 4.74
N GLY A 305 6.62 2.95 3.41
CA GLY A 305 5.59 2.34 2.60
C GLY A 305 6.03 0.98 2.05
N LEU A 306 5.19 -0.05 2.17
CA LEU A 306 5.34 -1.33 1.50
C LEU A 306 4.12 -1.59 0.61
N TYR A 307 4.32 -1.57 -0.70
CA TYR A 307 3.24 -1.65 -1.68
C TYR A 307 3.33 -2.98 -2.42
N THR A 308 2.33 -3.85 -2.25
CA THR A 308 2.34 -5.11 -2.98
C THR A 308 1.93 -4.88 -4.43
N VAL A 309 2.59 -5.60 -5.33
CA VAL A 309 2.31 -5.60 -6.76
C VAL A 309 2.16 -7.05 -7.18
N LEU A 310 1.01 -7.36 -7.76
CA LEU A 310 0.74 -8.69 -8.29
C LEU A 310 1.46 -8.84 -9.61
N VAL A 311 2.45 -9.73 -9.64
CA VAL A 311 3.15 -10.13 -10.88
C VAL A 311 2.70 -11.54 -11.23
N ASP A 312 1.95 -11.66 -12.32
CA ASP A 312 1.62 -12.96 -12.89
C ASP A 312 2.88 -13.55 -13.53
N GLY A 313 3.18 -14.81 -13.18
CA GLY A 313 4.43 -15.56 -13.45
C GLY A 313 5.33 -15.05 -14.57
N ASP A 314 6.58 -14.73 -14.21
CA ASP A 314 7.69 -14.30 -15.09
C ASP A 314 7.43 -13.10 -16.04
N ASP A 315 6.24 -12.50 -16.07
CA ASP A 315 5.98 -11.28 -16.85
C ASP A 315 6.50 -10.04 -16.11
N HIS A 316 7.80 -9.80 -16.27
CA HIS A 316 8.47 -8.64 -15.72
C HIS A 316 8.02 -7.32 -16.37
N ASN A 317 7.25 -7.39 -17.46
CA ASN A 317 6.78 -6.24 -18.22
C ASN A 317 5.35 -5.81 -17.83
N GLU A 318 4.78 -6.23 -16.71
CA GLU A 318 3.46 -5.76 -16.28
C GLU A 318 3.48 -4.22 -16.08
N PRO A 319 2.57 -3.42 -16.69
CA PRO A 319 2.70 -1.96 -16.71
C PRO A 319 2.63 -1.31 -15.31
N ILE A 320 1.98 -1.97 -14.35
CA ILE A 320 1.91 -1.49 -12.97
C ILE A 320 3.22 -1.79 -12.24
N ALA A 321 3.78 -2.99 -12.42
CA ALA A 321 5.12 -3.34 -11.96
C ALA A 321 6.19 -2.35 -12.46
N ASP A 322 6.19 -2.01 -13.75
CA ASP A 322 7.14 -1.05 -14.33
C ASP A 322 6.99 0.36 -13.72
N ALA A 323 5.75 0.86 -13.62
CA ALA A 323 5.46 2.15 -13.01
C ALA A 323 5.89 2.18 -11.53
N ALA A 324 5.57 1.13 -10.77
CA ALA A 324 5.96 1.00 -9.38
C ALA A 324 7.49 1.00 -9.21
N ARG A 325 8.24 0.22 -10.01
CA ARG A 325 9.72 0.22 -9.97
C ARG A 325 10.32 1.59 -10.27
N SER A 326 9.67 2.38 -11.11
CA SER A 326 10.14 3.73 -11.47
C SER A 326 9.97 4.75 -10.34
N ILE A 327 8.90 4.63 -9.55
CA ILE A 327 8.54 5.57 -8.49
C ILE A 327 9.13 5.16 -7.13
N LEU A 328 9.20 3.86 -6.84
CA LEU A 328 9.61 3.34 -5.53
C LEU A 328 11.14 3.34 -5.35
N ASP A 329 11.57 3.33 -4.08
CA ASP A 329 12.96 3.41 -3.66
C ASP A 329 13.64 2.01 -3.60
N GLY A 330 12.98 0.97 -4.11
CA GLY A 330 13.45 -0.40 -4.12
C GLY A 330 12.30 -1.40 -4.27
N HIS A 331 12.63 -2.70 -4.29
CA HIS A 331 11.64 -3.77 -4.30
C HIS A 331 12.16 -5.08 -3.72
N VAL A 332 11.22 -5.88 -3.22
CA VAL A 332 11.38 -7.28 -2.82
C VAL A 332 10.62 -8.13 -3.82
N LEU A 333 11.27 -9.16 -4.35
CA LEU A 333 10.68 -10.13 -5.26
C LEU A 333 10.45 -11.45 -4.53
N LEU A 334 9.22 -11.96 -4.58
CA LEU A 334 8.90 -13.31 -4.13
C LEU A 334 8.90 -14.28 -5.30
N ASP A 335 9.78 -15.27 -5.24
CA ASP A 335 10.00 -16.26 -6.30
C ASP A 335 9.18 -17.53 -6.05
N ARG A 336 8.44 -17.96 -7.07
CA ARG A 336 7.60 -19.16 -7.01
C ARG A 336 8.41 -20.45 -6.88
N LYS A 337 9.59 -20.53 -7.49
CA LYS A 337 10.49 -21.71 -7.40
C LYS A 337 10.95 -21.92 -5.96
N LEU A 338 11.27 -20.83 -5.25
CA LEU A 338 11.60 -20.90 -3.82
C LEU A 338 10.41 -21.44 -3.01
N ALA A 339 9.20 -20.92 -3.25
CA ALA A 339 8.00 -21.38 -2.55
C ALA A 339 7.69 -22.87 -2.80
N ILE A 340 7.82 -23.35 -4.05
CA ILE A 340 7.61 -24.77 -4.42
C ILE A 340 8.61 -25.68 -3.70
N ASN A 341 9.84 -25.21 -3.50
CA ASN A 341 10.89 -25.94 -2.80
C ASN A 341 10.79 -25.86 -1.26
N GLY A 342 9.72 -25.27 -0.72
CA GLY A 342 9.55 -25.10 0.73
C GLY A 342 10.45 -24.02 1.34
N HIS A 343 11.04 -23.13 0.53
CA HIS A 343 11.87 -22.03 1.00
C HIS A 343 11.02 -20.80 1.34
N PHE A 344 10.81 -20.57 2.64
CA PHE A 344 10.02 -19.45 3.17
C PHE A 344 10.81 -18.59 4.19
N PRO A 345 10.70 -17.26 4.12
CA PRO A 345 10.02 -16.48 3.07
C PRO A 345 10.67 -16.68 1.69
N SER A 346 9.86 -16.70 0.63
CA SER A 346 10.33 -17.05 -0.72
C SER A 346 11.00 -15.86 -1.44
N ILE A 347 11.86 -15.12 -0.73
CA ILE A 347 12.48 -13.89 -1.22
C ILE A 347 13.64 -14.22 -2.16
N ASP A 348 13.58 -13.79 -3.42
CA ASP A 348 14.76 -13.76 -4.30
C ASP A 348 15.61 -12.54 -3.93
N VAL A 349 16.58 -12.74 -3.05
CA VAL A 349 17.49 -11.69 -2.60
C VAL A 349 18.35 -11.14 -3.74
N LEU A 350 18.65 -11.94 -4.78
CA LEU A 350 19.44 -11.49 -5.93
C LEU A 350 18.59 -10.61 -6.86
N GLY A 351 17.32 -10.97 -7.06
CA GLY A 351 16.35 -10.18 -7.82
C GLY A 351 15.82 -8.95 -7.07
N SER A 352 16.03 -8.86 -5.76
CA SER A 352 15.54 -7.77 -4.90
C SER A 352 16.61 -6.70 -4.64
N ILE A 353 16.17 -5.45 -4.45
CA ILE A 353 17.05 -4.29 -4.26
C ILE A 353 16.46 -3.26 -3.29
N SER A 354 17.31 -2.72 -2.42
CA SER A 354 17.06 -1.47 -1.69
C SER A 354 18.02 -0.39 -2.20
N ARG A 355 17.51 0.71 -2.77
CA ARG A 355 18.36 1.80 -3.30
C ARG A 355 19.02 2.63 -2.19
N LEU A 356 18.56 2.47 -0.95
CA LEU A 356 19.06 3.21 0.22
C LEU A 356 20.05 2.41 1.08
N ALA A 357 20.32 1.14 0.76
CA ALA A 357 21.25 0.30 1.51
C ALA A 357 22.61 0.98 1.75
N GLY A 358 23.15 1.65 0.72
CA GLY A 358 24.42 2.38 0.83
C GLY A 358 24.41 3.61 1.76
N LYS A 359 23.23 4.06 2.18
CA LYS A 359 23.04 5.21 3.08
C LYS A 359 22.76 4.80 4.53
N ILE A 360 22.14 3.64 4.73
CA ILE A 360 21.66 3.18 6.05
C ILE A 360 22.52 2.05 6.64
N CYS A 361 23.37 1.39 5.84
CA CYS A 361 24.26 0.33 6.31
C CYS A 361 25.70 0.82 6.45
N THR A 362 26.41 0.29 7.44
CA THR A 362 27.85 0.48 7.62
C THR A 362 28.66 -0.18 6.49
N PRO A 363 29.91 0.24 6.24
CA PRO A 363 30.77 -0.40 5.24
C PRO A 363 30.96 -1.91 5.46
N GLY A 364 31.05 -2.37 6.72
CA GLY A 364 31.19 -3.79 7.06
C GLY A 364 29.94 -4.60 6.70
N GLN A 365 28.76 -4.07 7.03
CA GLN A 365 27.47 -4.68 6.65
C GLN A 365 27.31 -4.76 5.13
N GLN A 366 27.66 -3.69 4.40
CA GLN A 366 27.63 -3.68 2.94
C GLN A 366 28.58 -4.72 2.33
N ALA A 367 29.78 -4.87 2.89
CA ALA A 367 30.74 -5.88 2.45
C ALA A 367 30.23 -7.31 2.68
N ALA A 368 29.64 -7.59 3.85
CA ALA A 368 29.05 -8.90 4.17
C ALA A 368 27.89 -9.25 3.23
N ALA A 369 26.94 -8.34 3.03
CA ALA A 369 25.82 -8.53 2.11
C ALA A 369 26.31 -8.74 0.66
N THR A 370 27.33 -8.01 0.23
CA THR A 370 27.95 -8.16 -1.09
C THR A 370 28.62 -9.52 -1.25
N ALA A 371 29.33 -10.00 -0.23
CA ALA A 371 30.00 -11.30 -0.27
C ALA A 371 29.00 -12.45 -0.42
N LEU A 372 27.92 -12.47 0.37
CA LEU A 372 26.86 -13.46 0.22
C LEU A 372 26.22 -13.41 -1.17
N ARG A 373 25.87 -12.22 -1.66
CA ARG A 373 25.31 -12.05 -3.02
C ARG A 373 26.25 -12.58 -4.10
N LYS A 374 27.56 -12.36 -4.00
CA LYS A 374 28.56 -12.87 -4.96
C LYS A 374 28.59 -14.39 -4.98
N VAL A 375 28.61 -15.05 -3.82
CA VAL A 375 28.59 -16.51 -3.71
C VAL A 375 27.30 -17.09 -4.28
N MET A 376 26.14 -16.55 -3.89
CA MET A 376 24.85 -16.97 -4.41
C MET A 376 24.73 -16.80 -5.93
N ALA A 377 25.21 -15.67 -6.46
CA ALA A 377 25.18 -15.40 -7.90
C ALA A 377 26.11 -16.34 -8.68
N ALA A 378 27.31 -16.62 -8.16
CA ALA A 378 28.25 -17.54 -8.77
C ALA A 378 27.66 -18.97 -8.82
N ARG A 379 27.11 -19.46 -7.70
CA ARG A 379 26.43 -20.77 -7.65
C ARG A 379 25.26 -20.83 -8.64
N ARG A 380 24.39 -19.81 -8.65
CA ARG A 380 23.24 -19.74 -9.59
C ARG A 380 23.68 -19.78 -11.05
N ALA A 381 24.78 -19.11 -11.40
CA ALA A 381 25.34 -19.12 -12.76
C ALA A 381 25.94 -20.48 -13.16
N ALA A 382 26.32 -21.31 -12.19
CA ALA A 382 26.87 -22.64 -12.42
C ALA A 382 25.85 -23.78 -12.24
N GLN A 383 24.57 -23.49 -11.98
CA GLN A 383 23.55 -24.48 -11.64
C GLN A 383 23.45 -25.59 -12.70
N ASP A 384 23.36 -25.23 -13.99
CA ASP A 384 23.24 -26.22 -15.07
C ASP A 384 24.43 -27.19 -15.12
N LEU A 385 25.64 -26.71 -14.82
CA LEU A 385 26.86 -27.54 -14.78
C LEU A 385 26.91 -28.43 -13.54
N LEU A 386 26.38 -27.97 -12.42
CA LEU A 386 26.25 -28.74 -11.19
C LEU A 386 25.21 -29.86 -11.37
N ASP A 387 24.06 -29.55 -11.97
CA ASP A 387 22.95 -30.49 -12.18
C ASP A 387 23.35 -31.67 -13.08
N VAL A 388 24.19 -31.42 -14.10
CA VAL A 388 24.72 -32.48 -14.99
C VAL A 388 26.02 -33.12 -14.48
N GLY A 389 26.53 -32.69 -13.32
CA GLY A 389 27.78 -33.20 -12.74
C GLY A 389 29.05 -32.83 -13.52
N ALA A 390 29.00 -31.79 -14.37
CA ALA A 390 30.14 -31.34 -15.18
C ALA A 390 31.03 -30.31 -14.47
N TYR A 391 30.58 -29.73 -13.35
CA TYR A 391 31.37 -28.79 -12.56
C TYR A 391 32.54 -29.50 -11.85
N LYS A 392 33.73 -28.92 -11.92
CA LYS A 392 34.94 -29.44 -11.25
C LYS A 392 35.24 -28.59 -10.00
N PRO A 393 35.31 -29.20 -8.80
CA PRO A 393 35.71 -28.50 -7.59
C PRO A 393 37.04 -27.77 -7.74
N GLY A 394 37.15 -26.55 -7.19
CA GLY A 394 38.33 -25.70 -7.27
C GLY A 394 38.41 -24.83 -8.53
N ALA A 395 37.48 -24.99 -9.48
CA ALA A 395 37.45 -24.19 -10.70
C ALA A 395 37.01 -22.74 -10.45
N ASN A 396 36.15 -22.52 -9.45
CA ASN A 396 35.71 -21.19 -9.05
C ASN A 396 35.42 -21.17 -7.55
N PRO A 397 36.27 -20.51 -6.74
CA PRO A 397 36.13 -20.50 -5.28
C PRO A 397 34.75 -20.00 -4.79
N LEU A 398 34.10 -19.09 -5.54
CA LEU A 398 32.77 -18.60 -5.19
C LEU A 398 31.67 -19.65 -5.41
N VAL A 399 31.80 -20.47 -6.46
CA VAL A 399 30.88 -21.59 -6.70
C VAL A 399 31.12 -22.67 -5.66
N ASP A 400 32.39 -22.99 -5.39
CA ASP A 400 32.77 -23.97 -4.37
C ASP A 400 32.17 -23.60 -3.00
N ALA A 401 32.30 -22.33 -2.57
CA ALA A 401 31.67 -21.85 -1.34
C ALA A 401 30.15 -21.95 -1.33
N GLY A 402 29.52 -21.66 -2.47
CA GLY A 402 28.08 -21.73 -2.60
C GLY A 402 27.56 -23.15 -2.47
N VAL A 403 28.31 -24.13 -3.00
CA VAL A 403 28.00 -25.56 -2.88
C VAL A 403 28.29 -26.05 -1.45
N GLU A 404 29.45 -25.70 -0.89
CA GLU A 404 29.87 -26.14 0.45
C GLU A 404 28.97 -25.60 1.56
N HIS A 405 28.46 -24.38 1.43
CA HIS A 405 27.66 -23.72 2.46
C HIS A 405 26.18 -23.60 2.11
N GLU A 406 25.68 -24.40 1.15
CA GLU A 406 24.29 -24.33 0.67
C GLU A 406 23.28 -24.38 1.82
N ASP A 407 23.39 -25.36 2.71
CA ASP A 407 22.46 -25.55 3.83
C ASP A 407 22.49 -24.37 4.81
N ARG A 408 23.68 -23.79 5.06
CA ARG A 408 23.83 -22.62 5.95
C ARG A 408 23.26 -21.35 5.31
N ILE A 409 23.44 -21.17 4.01
CA ILE A 409 22.85 -20.07 3.26
C ILE A 409 21.33 -20.20 3.27
N ALA A 410 20.80 -21.40 3.00
CA ALA A 410 19.36 -21.66 3.02
C ALA A 410 18.78 -21.38 4.42
N ALA A 411 19.40 -21.91 5.49
CA ALA A 411 18.96 -21.68 6.86
C ALA A 411 18.98 -20.21 7.27
N PHE A 412 19.95 -19.43 6.77
CA PHE A 412 20.00 -17.98 7.02
C PHE A 412 18.85 -17.24 6.34
N LEU A 413 18.52 -17.60 5.09
CA LEU A 413 17.50 -16.96 4.27
C LEU A 413 16.07 -17.39 4.64
N GLN A 414 15.89 -18.64 5.09
CA GLN A 414 14.63 -19.15 5.60
C GLN A 414 14.37 -18.61 7.01
N GLN A 415 13.11 -18.34 7.33
CA GLN A 415 12.71 -17.90 8.66
C GLN A 415 11.25 -18.34 8.90
N GLY A 416 10.98 -18.91 10.08
CA GLY A 416 9.63 -19.35 10.45
C GLY A 416 8.68 -18.17 10.66
N MET A 417 7.37 -18.34 10.42
CA MET A 417 6.38 -17.25 10.59
C MET A 417 6.31 -16.68 12.02
N GLY A 418 6.51 -17.51 13.03
CA GLY A 418 6.56 -17.12 14.43
C GLY A 418 7.96 -16.73 14.93
N GLU A 419 8.97 -16.88 14.08
CA GLU A 419 10.36 -16.53 14.41
C GLU A 419 10.58 -15.05 14.14
N GLN A 420 11.17 -14.35 15.11
CA GLN A 420 11.62 -12.97 14.96
C GLN A 420 13.11 -12.91 15.22
N THR A 421 13.84 -12.15 14.39
CA THR A 421 15.27 -11.90 14.58
C THR A 421 15.50 -10.41 14.69
N THR A 422 16.27 -9.97 15.68
CA THR A 422 16.66 -8.56 15.77
C THR A 422 17.63 -8.23 14.64
N ALA A 423 17.65 -6.97 14.19
CA ALA A 423 18.59 -6.56 13.13
C ALA A 423 20.06 -6.83 13.53
N GLU A 424 20.43 -6.62 14.79
CA GLU A 424 21.78 -6.88 15.30
C GLU A 424 22.17 -8.37 15.21
N ALA A 425 21.27 -9.27 15.60
CA ALA A 425 21.49 -10.71 15.46
C ALA A 425 21.60 -11.10 13.98
N ALA A 426 20.70 -10.60 13.13
CA ALA A 426 20.73 -10.90 11.70
C ALA A 426 22.05 -10.48 11.02
N TRP A 427 22.59 -9.31 11.37
CA TRP A 427 23.90 -8.85 10.88
C TRP A 427 25.06 -9.67 11.42
N THR A 428 24.98 -10.11 12.69
CA THR A 428 25.98 -10.98 13.31
C THR A 428 26.01 -12.34 12.60
N ASP A 429 24.85 -12.97 12.41
CA ASP A 429 24.69 -14.25 11.72
C ASP A 429 25.21 -14.18 10.27
N LEU A 430 24.92 -13.08 9.56
CA LEU A 430 25.44 -12.86 8.21
C LEU A 430 26.97 -12.73 8.20
N GLY A 431 27.53 -12.02 9.19
CA GLY A 431 28.97 -11.90 9.36
C GLY A 431 29.63 -13.26 9.55
N GLU A 432 29.11 -14.08 10.47
CA GLU A 432 29.60 -15.42 10.75
C GLU A 432 29.49 -16.34 9.52
N LEU A 433 28.37 -16.28 8.80
CA LEU A 433 28.18 -17.03 7.55
C LEU A 433 29.25 -16.68 6.53
N VAL A 434 29.47 -15.37 6.28
CA VAL A 434 30.43 -14.89 5.29
C VAL A 434 31.88 -15.17 5.69
N THR A 435 32.22 -15.11 6.98
CA THR A 435 33.57 -15.51 7.44
C THR A 435 33.85 -16.99 7.21
N GLY A 436 32.81 -17.83 7.22
CA GLY A 436 32.89 -19.25 6.90
C GLY A 436 33.31 -19.54 5.46
N PHE A 437 33.08 -18.61 4.53
CA PHE A 437 33.36 -18.79 3.10
C PHE A 437 34.86 -18.87 2.74
N GLY A 438 35.78 -18.73 3.71
CA GLY A 438 37.22 -18.92 3.44
C GLY A 438 37.94 -17.74 2.79
N GLY A 439 37.40 -16.52 2.89
CA GLY A 439 38.13 -15.29 2.57
C GLY A 439 38.55 -15.16 1.10
N PHE A 440 37.59 -15.00 0.20
CA PHE A 440 37.86 -14.62 -1.19
C PHE A 440 38.28 -13.14 -1.25
N ARG A 441 39.59 -12.88 -1.11
CA ARG A 441 40.20 -11.57 -1.39
C ARG A 441 40.42 -11.39 -2.88
#